data_AF-A0AA38LPG9-F1
#
_entry.id   AF-A0AA38LPG9-F1
#
_cell.length_a   1.000
_cell.length_b   1.000
_cell.length_c   1.000
_cell.angle_alpha   90.00
_cell.angle_beta   90.00
_cell.angle_gamma   90.00
#
_symmetry.space_group_name_H-M   'P 1'
#
loop_
_entity.id
_entity.type
_entity.pdbx_description
1 polymer ?
#
loop_
_entity_poly.entity_id
_entity_poly.type
_entity_poly.pdbx_seq_one_letter_code
_entity_poly.pdbx_strand_id
1 'polypeptide(L)'
;MSKGSVKVTVLKGTNLVVRDLRSSDPYVILKLGHHPVARTCVVKKNLNPVWNQQFQFSLTDFNRCLLKLEVWDKDKVLSIDWLDRDDYMGEADIDLKPLVKGDGN
;
A
#
# COMPACT_ATOMS: atom_id res chain seq x y z
N MET A 1 -22.86 13.33 10.98
CA MET A 1 -21.54 12.84 10.55
C MET A 1 -21.61 12.56 9.07
N SER A 2 -21.01 13.41 8.23
CA SER A 2 -20.88 13.15 6.80
C SER A 2 -20.04 11.88 6.62
N LYS A 3 -20.56 10.91 5.85
CA LYS A 3 -19.89 9.65 5.55
C LYS A 3 -19.36 9.74 4.12
N GLY A 4 -18.04 9.72 3.96
CA GLY A 4 -17.40 9.65 2.64
C GLY A 4 -16.89 8.24 2.36
N SER A 5 -16.55 7.96 1.10
CA SER A 5 -15.69 6.82 0.79
C SER A 5 -14.67 7.20 -0.26
N VAL A 6 -13.47 6.65 -0.14
CA VAL A 6 -12.39 6.82 -1.11
C VAL A 6 -12.11 5.47 -1.77
N LYS A 7 -11.92 5.51 -3.09
CA LYS A 7 -11.50 4.36 -3.89
C LYS A 7 -10.04 4.57 -4.27
N VAL A 8 -9.21 3.59 -3.96
CA VAL A 8 -7.76 3.62 -4.22
C VAL A 8 -7.42 2.44 -5.12
N THR A 9 -6.80 2.70 -6.27
CA THR A 9 -6.31 1.64 -7.16
C THR A 9 -4.80 1.67 -7.17
N VAL A 10 -4.17 0.59 -6.69
CA VAL A 10 -2.71 0.40 -6.79
C VAL A 10 -2.41 -0.20 -8.15
N LEU A 11 -1.90 0.63 -9.07
CA LEU A 11 -1.70 0.24 -10.46
C LEU A 11 -0.43 -0.58 -10.66
N LYS A 12 0.75 0.03 -10.47
CA LYS A 12 2.04 -0.59 -10.77
C LYS A 12 3.18 0.04 -9.96
N GLY A 13 4.28 -0.70 -9.83
CA GLY A 13 5.58 -0.21 -9.40
C GLY A 13 6.49 -0.01 -10.62
N THR A 14 7.56 0.76 -10.47
CA THR A 14 8.52 0.99 -11.57
C THR A 14 9.92 1.10 -10.98
N ASN A 15 10.85 0.32 -11.52
CA ASN A 15 12.26 0.28 -11.09
C ASN A 15 12.42 0.12 -9.56
N LEU A 16 11.69 -0.82 -8.97
CA LEU A 16 11.82 -1.12 -7.55
C LEU A 16 13.24 -1.63 -7.23
N VAL A 17 13.67 -1.40 -6.00
CA VAL A 17 14.97 -1.85 -5.50
C VAL A 17 15.02 -3.39 -5.46
N VAL A 18 16.16 -3.96 -5.81
CA VAL A 18 16.43 -5.40 -5.64
C VAL A 18 16.67 -5.67 -4.15
N ARG A 19 15.89 -6.56 -3.54
CA ARG A 19 16.12 -7.04 -2.16
C ARG A 19 16.41 -8.53 -2.07
N ASP A 20 16.02 -9.33 -3.05
CA ASP A 20 16.53 -10.70 -3.22
C ASP A 20 17.86 -10.72 -4.02
N LEU A 21 18.37 -11.92 -4.32
CA LEU A 21 19.60 -12.13 -5.09
C LEU A 21 19.70 -11.35 -6.41
N ARG A 22 18.58 -11.20 -7.13
CA ARG A 22 18.53 -10.53 -8.45
C ARG A 22 17.24 -9.74 -8.72
N SER A 23 16.26 -9.81 -7.83
CA SER A 23 14.93 -9.24 -8.02
C SER A 23 14.27 -8.97 -6.66
N SER A 24 12.98 -8.68 -6.68
CA SER A 24 12.08 -8.73 -5.52
C SER A 24 10.75 -9.39 -5.89
N ASP A 25 10.02 -9.86 -4.88
CA ASP A 25 8.62 -10.27 -4.84
C ASP A 25 7.75 -9.16 -4.18
N PRO A 26 7.54 -7.99 -4.82
CA PRO A 26 6.94 -6.83 -4.16
C PRO A 26 5.41 -6.91 -3.93
N TYR A 27 4.97 -6.29 -2.85
CA TYR A 27 3.57 -5.97 -2.55
C TYR A 27 3.44 -4.61 -1.84
N VAL A 28 2.23 -4.04 -1.83
CA VAL A 28 1.94 -2.75 -1.19
C VAL A 28 0.96 -2.94 -0.05
N ILE A 29 1.30 -2.37 1.10
CA ILE A 29 0.42 -2.21 2.26
C ILE A 29 -0.21 -0.81 2.22
N LEU A 30 -1.52 -0.74 2.46
CA LEU A 30 -2.28 0.51 2.57
C LEU A 30 -2.84 0.65 3.99
N LYS A 31 -2.57 1.78 4.64
CA LYS A 31 -3.05 2.10 5.99
C LYS A 31 -3.74 3.46 5.97
N LEU A 32 -4.98 3.53 6.45
CA LEU A 32 -5.74 4.78 6.56
C LEU A 32 -6.35 4.86 7.96
N GLY A 33 -5.89 5.81 8.78
CA GLY A 33 -6.40 5.98 10.15
C GLY A 33 -6.44 4.67 10.94
N HIS A 34 -7.64 4.26 11.37
CA HIS A 34 -7.87 3.01 12.11
C HIS A 34 -8.47 1.88 11.24
N HIS A 35 -8.49 2.05 9.92
CA HIS A 35 -8.99 0.98 9.05
C HIS A 35 -8.10 -0.27 9.14
N PRO A 36 -8.71 -1.46 8.98
CA PRO A 36 -7.93 -2.68 8.80
C PRO A 36 -6.90 -2.49 7.69
N VAL A 37 -5.69 -3.00 7.93
CA VAL A 37 -4.60 -2.98 6.96
C VAL A 37 -5.03 -3.71 5.70
N ALA A 38 -4.98 -3.03 4.56
CA ALA A 38 -5.20 -3.64 3.26
C ALA A 38 -3.85 -3.90 2.58
N ARG A 39 -3.77 -4.93 1.74
CA ARG A 39 -2.56 -5.24 0.98
C ARG A 39 -2.86 -5.77 -0.41
N THR A 40 -1.96 -5.51 -1.36
CA THR A 40 -2.02 -6.12 -2.68
C THR A 40 -1.60 -7.59 -2.64
N CYS A 41 -1.87 -8.31 -3.74
CA CYS A 41 -1.15 -9.54 -4.04
C CYS A 41 0.35 -9.29 -4.15
N VAL A 42 1.14 -10.33 -3.88
CA VAL A 42 2.58 -10.38 -4.13
C VAL A 42 2.82 -10.69 -5.59
N VAL A 43 3.62 -9.89 -6.29
CA VAL A 43 4.06 -10.17 -7.66
C VAL A 43 5.49 -10.67 -7.61
N LYS A 44 5.73 -11.91 -8.01
CA LYS A 44 7.05 -12.55 -7.84
C LYS A 44 8.08 -12.07 -8.86
N LYS A 45 9.33 -11.94 -8.42
CA LYS A 45 10.55 -11.71 -9.20
C LYS A 45 10.36 -10.61 -10.25
N ASN A 46 9.82 -9.46 -9.82
CA ASN A 46 9.51 -8.37 -10.72
C ASN A 46 9.72 -7.00 -10.07
N LEU A 47 10.67 -6.22 -10.60
CA LEU A 47 10.93 -4.84 -10.17
C LEU A 47 9.99 -3.81 -10.81
N ASN A 48 9.12 -4.25 -11.73
CA ASN A 48 8.10 -3.45 -12.40
C ASN A 48 6.73 -4.15 -12.29
N PRO A 49 6.24 -4.42 -11.07
CA PRO A 49 5.02 -5.18 -10.86
C PRO A 49 3.79 -4.39 -11.34
N VAL A 50 2.80 -5.09 -11.88
CA VAL A 50 1.46 -4.56 -12.14
C VAL A 50 0.50 -5.26 -11.20
N TRP A 51 -0.03 -4.54 -10.22
CA TRP A 51 -1.01 -5.07 -9.27
C TRP A 51 -2.44 -4.85 -9.77
N ASN A 52 -2.71 -3.66 -10.32
CA ASN A 52 -4.04 -3.21 -10.77
C ASN A 52 -5.17 -3.60 -9.80
N GLN A 53 -4.94 -3.37 -8.50
CA GLN A 53 -5.82 -3.83 -7.44
C GLN A 53 -6.52 -2.65 -6.76
N GLN A 54 -7.84 -2.74 -6.63
CA GLN A 54 -8.68 -1.68 -6.07
C GLN A 54 -9.06 -1.98 -4.62
N PHE A 55 -9.04 -0.93 -3.80
CA PHE A 55 -9.48 -0.92 -2.41
C PHE A 55 -10.48 0.21 -2.19
N GLN A 56 -11.37 0.05 -1.23
CA GLN A 56 -12.34 1.07 -0.84
C GLN A 56 -12.28 1.26 0.67
N PHE A 57 -12.15 2.51 1.11
CA PHE A 57 -12.10 2.88 2.52
C PHE A 57 -13.22 3.87 2.83
N SER A 58 -13.85 3.70 3.99
CA SER A 58 -14.88 4.63 4.48
C SER A 58 -14.24 5.78 5.24
N LEU A 59 -14.47 7.02 4.83
CA LEU A 59 -13.97 8.19 5.55
C LEU A 59 -14.96 8.55 6.66
N THR A 60 -14.67 8.11 7.89
CA THR A 60 -15.50 8.36 9.09
C THR A 60 -14.97 9.49 9.96
N ASP A 61 -13.67 9.77 9.90
CA ASP A 61 -12.99 10.85 10.61
C ASP A 61 -12.14 11.66 9.64
N PHE A 62 -12.60 12.85 9.28
CA PHE A 62 -11.92 13.75 8.34
C PHE A 62 -10.62 14.33 8.87
N ASN A 63 -10.37 14.24 10.18
CA ASN A 63 -9.07 14.59 10.75
C ASN A 63 -8.01 13.49 10.53
N ARG A 64 -8.43 12.28 10.10
CA ARG A 64 -7.58 11.10 9.90
C ARG A 64 -7.60 10.63 8.45
N CYS A 65 -7.40 11.56 7.53
CA CYS A 65 -7.39 11.36 6.08
C CYS A 65 -6.00 11.11 5.48
N LEU A 66 -5.00 10.72 6.27
CA LEU A 66 -3.67 10.39 5.75
C LEU A 66 -3.62 8.91 5.34
N LEU A 67 -3.50 8.65 4.04
CA LEU A 67 -3.30 7.32 3.50
C LEU A 67 -1.80 7.04 3.39
N LYS A 68 -1.31 6.10 4.18
CA LYS A 68 0.06 5.61 4.11
C LYS A 68 0.14 4.39 3.20
N LEU A 69 1.09 4.44 2.27
CA LEU A 69 1.46 3.34 1.37
C LEU A 69 2.86 2.87 1.75
N GLU A 70 3.04 1.57 1.94
CA GLU A 70 4.36 0.99 2.19
C GLU A 70 4.59 -0.13 1.19
N VAL A 71 5.75 -0.14 0.53
CA VAL A 71 6.17 -1.19 -0.40
C VAL A 71 7.09 -2.15 0.34
N TRP A 72 6.82 -3.44 0.20
CA TRP A 72 7.53 -4.51 0.88
C TRP A 72 7.91 -5.60 -0.11
N ASP A 73 9.05 -6.25 0.13
CA ASP A 73 9.50 -7.42 -0.60
C ASP A 73 9.20 -8.70 0.19
N LYS A 74 8.49 -9.64 -0.42
CA LYS A 74 8.16 -10.92 0.19
C LYS A 74 9.36 -11.87 0.04
N ASP A 75 10.22 -11.95 1.05
CA ASP A 75 11.27 -12.95 1.06
C ASP A 75 10.66 -14.37 1.08
N LYS A 76 11.24 -15.25 0.26
CA LYS A 76 10.90 -16.68 0.17
C LYS A 76 12.13 -17.58 0.16
N VAL A 77 13.34 -17.04 0.21
CA VAL A 77 14.52 -17.78 -0.26
C VAL A 77 15.64 -17.75 0.78
N LEU A 78 15.53 -18.70 1.73
CA LEU A 78 16.61 -19.28 2.55
C LEU A 78 16.86 -18.70 3.95
N SER A 79 15.86 -18.13 4.62
CA SER A 79 15.90 -18.07 6.07
C SER A 79 15.56 -19.43 6.68
N ILE A 80 16.56 -19.97 7.36
CA ILE A 80 16.41 -21.06 8.34
C ILE A 80 15.67 -20.55 9.59
N ASP A 81 15.37 -19.25 9.62
CA ASP A 81 14.66 -18.54 10.65
C ASP A 81 13.20 -18.32 10.23
N TRP A 82 12.29 -19.01 10.89
CA TRP A 82 10.83 -18.88 10.78
C TRP A 82 10.29 -17.50 11.22
N LEU A 83 11.18 -16.52 11.39
CA LEU A 83 10.96 -15.15 11.83
C LEU A 83 11.40 -14.13 10.76
N ASP A 84 11.52 -14.54 9.50
CA ASP A 84 11.82 -13.59 8.44
C ASP A 84 10.66 -12.63 8.22
N ARG A 85 10.95 -11.38 8.58
CA ARG A 85 10.10 -10.23 8.30
C ARG A 85 10.41 -9.80 6.88
N ASP A 86 9.36 -9.64 6.08
CA ASP A 86 9.43 -9.10 4.72
C ASP A 86 10.28 -7.80 4.70
N ASP A 87 10.98 -7.56 3.60
CA ASP A 87 11.94 -6.47 3.48
C ASP A 87 11.26 -5.16 3.10
N TYR A 88 11.44 -4.12 3.90
CA TYR A 88 10.85 -2.81 3.62
C TYR A 88 11.55 -2.11 2.44
N MET A 89 10.80 -1.67 1.43
CA MET A 89 11.32 -1.06 0.20
C MET A 89 11.08 0.45 0.10
N GLY A 90 10.15 1.02 0.86
CA GLY A 90 9.85 2.46 0.86
C GLY A 90 8.40 2.77 1.23
N GLU A 91 8.10 4.05 1.45
CA GLU A 91 6.76 4.51 1.83
C GLU A 91 6.42 5.87 1.22
N ALA A 92 5.12 6.16 1.17
CA ALA A 92 4.58 7.46 0.81
C ALA A 92 3.29 7.73 1.59
N ASP A 93 3.12 8.98 2.01
CA ASP A 93 1.90 9.47 2.65
C ASP A 93 1.11 10.36 1.68
N ILE A 94 -0.19 10.12 1.57
CA ILE A 94 -1.11 10.87 0.71
C ILE A 94 -2.18 11.51 1.59
N ASP A 95 -2.23 12.85 1.63
CA ASP A 95 -3.31 13.57 2.30
C ASP A 95 -4.58 13.52 1.43
N LEU A 96 -5.62 12.86 1.94
CA LEU A 96 -6.92 12.75 1.27
C LEU A 96 -7.85 13.93 1.60
N LYS A 97 -7.49 14.85 2.52
CA LYS A 97 -8.31 16.03 2.84
C LYS A 97 -8.73 16.83 1.60
N PRO A 98 -7.86 17.09 0.61
CA PRO A 98 -8.26 17.84 -0.59
C PRO A 98 -9.34 17.14 -1.44
N LEU A 99 -9.52 15.82 -1.28
CA LEU A 99 -10.55 15.05 -1.99
C LEU A 99 -11.91 15.10 -1.29
N VAL A 100 -11.94 15.54 -0.03
CA VAL A 100 -13.18 15.79 0.71
C VAL A 100 -13.74 17.11 0.21
N LYS A 101 -14.55 17.06 -0.84
CA LYS A 101 -15.39 18.20 -1.22
C LYS A 101 -16.32 18.49 -0.05
N GLY A 102 -16.17 19.67 0.55
CA GLY A 102 -17.28 20.27 1.30
C GLY A 102 -18.42 20.47 0.31
N ASP A 103 -19.63 20.07 0.69
CA ASP A 103 -20.84 20.48 0.00
C ASP A 103 -20.90 22.01 0.05
N GLY A 104 -20.30 22.66 -0.96
CA GLY A 104 -20.26 24.09 -1.10
C GLY A 104 -21.64 24.59 -1.51
N ASN A 105 -22.26 25.28 -0.56
CA ASN A 105 -23.33 26.29 -0.65
C ASN A 105 -23.73 26.75 -2.06
#